data_AF-A0AAP0KL77-F1
#
_entry.id   AF-A0AAP0KL77-F1
#
_cell.length_a   1.000
_cell.length_b   1.000
_cell.length_c   1.000
_cell.angle_alpha   90.00
_cell.angle_beta   90.00
_cell.angle_gamma   90.00
#
_symmetry.space_group_name_H-M   'P 1'
#
loop_
_entity.id
_entity.type
_entity.pdbx_description
1 polymer ?
#
loop_
_entity_poly.entity_id
_entity_poly.type
_entity_poly.pdbx_seq_one_letter_code
_entity_poly.pdbx_strand_id
1 'polypeptide(L)'
;MAWLGCCATLPSPRGSMLVFGQTFHGRKLRCRPLRRIGARVGIRAEVNYVNADEAKKLVNAEGYVVLDIRDKSQYERAHIKSCYHVPLFIENNDNDPGTIIKRTVHNNFAGLFFGLPFTKLNPEFVQSVKGQFSADSKLLLVCQEGLSASQSMSKLQQDSIKPKFAEFSLLSSMFFRNIESVGPAELQNAGKAGLVTVQGKISAVLGTVLICAYLFITLFPDQAEKLLQLAPSS
;
A
#
# COMPACT_ATOMS: atom_id res chain seq x y z
N MET A 1 33.93 52.68 51.13
CA MET A 1 33.65 51.67 52.18
C MET A 1 32.16 51.35 52.09
N ALA A 2 31.65 50.13 51.98
CA ALA A 2 32.17 48.77 52.03
C ALA A 2 31.23 47.90 51.14
N TRP A 3 31.76 46.94 50.38
CA TRP A 3 31.61 45.48 50.62
C TRP A 3 30.30 44.88 50.07
N LEU A 4 30.36 43.96 49.09
CA LEU A 4 30.37 42.48 49.26
C LEU A 4 29.04 41.99 49.87
N GLY A 5 28.27 41.08 49.28
CA GLY A 5 28.64 39.83 48.63
C GLY A 5 27.91 38.68 49.34
N CYS A 6 27.71 37.56 48.63
CA CYS A 6 27.33 36.23 49.15
C CYS A 6 25.89 36.05 49.67
N CYS A 7 25.29 34.86 49.75
CA CYS A 7 25.41 33.55 49.12
C CYS A 7 24.36 32.67 49.86
N ALA A 8 23.96 31.56 49.24
CA ALA A 8 23.57 30.30 49.89
C ALA A 8 22.08 29.97 50.17
N THR A 9 21.74 28.77 49.65
CA THR A 9 21.00 27.65 50.28
C THR A 9 19.46 27.56 50.19
N LEU A 10 19.03 26.57 49.39
CA LEU A 10 17.88 25.65 49.57
C LEU A 10 17.59 25.32 51.05
N PRO A 11 16.32 25.05 51.46
CA PRO A 11 15.69 23.75 51.13
C PRO A 11 14.15 23.74 50.97
N SER A 12 13.66 22.68 50.30
CA SER A 12 12.27 22.20 50.35
C SER A 12 11.83 21.90 51.79
N PRO A 13 10.52 21.95 52.11
CA PRO A 13 9.85 20.67 52.42
C PRO A 13 8.33 20.63 52.16
N ARG A 14 7.76 19.44 52.39
CA ARG A 14 6.33 19.04 52.48
C ARG A 14 5.73 18.65 51.12
N GLY A 15 5.51 17.39 50.79
CA GLY A 15 5.17 16.23 51.63
C GLY A 15 3.67 15.96 51.49
N SER A 16 3.32 14.96 50.71
CA SER A 16 2.24 14.04 51.07
C SER A 16 2.48 12.68 50.44
N MET A 17 2.18 11.69 51.25
CA MET A 17 2.62 10.32 51.28
C MET A 17 1.37 9.49 50.99
N LEU A 18 1.42 8.62 49.99
CA LEU A 18 0.57 7.43 49.97
C LEU A 18 1.46 6.22 49.77
N VAL A 19 1.81 5.64 50.93
CA VAL A 19 2.40 4.33 51.08
C VAL A 19 1.31 3.30 50.82
N PHE A 20 1.51 2.43 49.83
CA PHE A 20 0.87 1.13 49.78
C PHE A 20 1.98 0.09 49.91
N GLY A 21 2.09 -0.47 51.11
CA GLY A 21 3.00 -1.58 51.40
C GLY A 21 2.36 -2.89 50.98
N GLN A 22 3.01 -3.63 50.08
CA GLN A 22 2.90 -5.08 50.01
C GLN A 22 4.28 -5.66 49.69
N THR A 23 4.84 -6.34 50.69
CA THR A 23 6.08 -7.11 50.59
C THR A 23 5.80 -8.45 49.94
N PHE A 24 6.41 -8.72 48.78
CA PHE A 24 6.63 -10.08 48.30
C PHE A 24 8.06 -10.22 47.79
N HIS A 25 8.75 -11.26 48.27
CA HIS A 25 10.12 -11.62 47.95
C HIS A 25 10.28 -11.88 46.44
N GLY A 26 11.10 -11.07 45.77
CA GLY A 26 11.36 -11.22 44.34
C GLY A 26 12.70 -10.59 43.94
N ARG A 27 13.52 -11.39 43.26
CA ARG A 27 14.88 -11.07 42.76
C ARG A 27 14.98 -9.64 42.19
N LYS A 28 16.01 -8.88 42.60
CA LYS A 28 16.43 -7.65 41.89
C LYS A 28 16.96 -8.01 40.50
N LEU A 29 16.07 -8.03 39.49
CA LEU A 29 16.50 -7.98 38.10
C LEU A 29 17.05 -6.59 37.82
N ARG A 30 18.35 -6.50 37.57
CA ARG A 30 19.04 -5.28 37.15
C ARG A 30 18.66 -5.00 35.69
N CYS A 31 17.50 -4.40 35.47
CA CYS A 31 17.11 -3.90 34.15
C CYS A 31 18.09 -2.79 33.74
N ARG A 32 18.92 -3.05 32.74
CA ARG A 32 19.69 -2.01 32.05
C ARG A 32 18.68 -1.02 31.45
N PRO A 33 18.84 0.30 31.62
CA PRO A 33 17.96 1.24 30.95
C PRO A 33 18.12 1.06 29.45
N LEU A 34 17.03 0.70 28.77
CA LEU A 34 16.95 0.76 27.32
C LEU A 34 17.28 2.19 26.93
N ARG A 35 18.46 2.37 26.31
CA ARG A 35 18.81 3.62 25.65
C ARG A 35 17.64 3.95 24.71
N ARG A 36 16.96 5.07 24.97
CA ARG A 36 16.05 5.69 24.00
C ARG A 36 16.87 5.88 22.73
N ILE A 37 16.68 4.99 21.76
CA ILE A 37 17.10 5.24 20.40
C ILE A 37 16.28 6.46 20.00
N GLY A 38 16.98 7.58 19.77
CA GLY A 38 16.36 8.82 19.34
C GLY A 38 15.45 8.51 18.16
N ALA A 39 14.16 8.78 18.35
CA ALA A 39 13.19 8.70 17.28
C ALA A 39 13.69 9.63 16.18
N ARG A 40 14.21 9.05 15.10
CA ARG A 40 14.30 9.75 13.82
C ARG A 40 12.86 10.09 13.48
N VAL A 41 12.50 11.36 13.68
CA VAL A 41 11.23 11.91 13.20
C VAL A 41 11.26 11.71 11.70
N GLY A 42 10.63 10.64 11.22
CA GLY A 42 10.47 10.39 9.80
C GLY A 42 9.64 11.55 9.26
N ILE A 43 10.24 12.36 8.40
CA ILE A 43 9.51 13.32 7.59
C ILE A 43 8.53 12.49 6.76
N ARG A 44 7.26 12.47 7.17
CA ARG A 44 6.22 11.77 6.44
C ARG A 44 5.89 12.65 5.25
N ALA A 45 6.27 12.19 4.07
CA ALA A 45 5.87 12.87 2.84
C ALA A 45 4.35 13.02 2.84
N GLU A 46 3.86 14.26 2.76
CA GLU A 46 2.44 14.52 2.57
C GLU A 46 2.07 14.06 1.17
N VAL A 47 1.17 13.08 1.09
CA VAL A 47 0.65 12.54 -0.16
C VAL A 47 -0.75 13.11 -0.31
N ASN A 48 -0.91 14.03 -1.26
CA ASN A 48 -2.24 14.50 -1.64
C ASN A 48 -2.88 13.40 -2.51
N TYR A 49 -4.20 13.30 -2.63
CA TYR A 49 -4.86 12.26 -3.45
C TYR A 49 -5.72 12.90 -4.53
N VAL A 50 -5.42 12.63 -5.81
CA VAL A 50 -6.09 13.30 -6.95
C VAL A 50 -7.29 12.51 -7.35
N ASN A 51 -8.34 13.15 -7.83
CA ASN A 51 -9.35 12.46 -8.61
C ASN A 51 -8.88 12.24 -10.07
N ALA A 52 -9.56 11.33 -10.77
CA ALA A 52 -9.42 11.07 -12.20
C ALA A 52 -9.45 12.34 -13.06
N ASP A 53 -10.49 13.16 -12.88
CA ASP A 53 -10.74 14.31 -13.74
C ASP A 53 -9.72 15.43 -13.50
N GLU A 54 -9.29 15.58 -12.25
CA GLU A 54 -8.22 16.48 -11.84
C GLU A 54 -6.87 16.02 -12.40
N ALA A 55 -6.55 14.72 -12.33
CA ALA A 55 -5.32 14.20 -12.93
C ALA A 55 -5.26 14.45 -14.44
N LYS A 56 -6.39 14.34 -15.16
CA LYS A 56 -6.46 14.70 -16.58
C LYS A 56 -6.19 16.18 -16.82
N LYS A 57 -6.70 17.06 -15.96
CA LYS A 57 -6.42 18.51 -16.01
C LYS A 57 -4.95 18.79 -15.70
N LEU A 58 -4.34 18.13 -14.71
CA LEU A 58 -2.93 18.31 -14.37
C LEU A 58 -2.02 17.91 -15.55
N VAL A 59 -2.32 16.79 -16.22
CA VAL A 59 -1.54 16.36 -17.39
C VAL A 59 -1.73 17.32 -18.56
N ASN A 60 -2.96 17.68 -18.91
CA ASN A 60 -3.25 18.49 -20.11
C ASN A 60 -3.00 20.00 -19.93
N ALA A 61 -3.35 20.57 -18.77
CA ALA A 61 -3.28 22.01 -18.53
C ALA A 61 -1.96 22.43 -17.86
N GLU A 62 -1.42 21.60 -16.97
CA GLU A 62 -0.22 21.94 -16.21
C GLU A 62 1.05 21.21 -16.67
N GLY A 63 0.92 20.30 -17.64
CA GLY A 63 2.06 19.58 -18.24
C GLY A 63 2.72 18.59 -17.29
N TYR A 64 1.96 17.97 -16.38
CA TYR A 64 2.52 16.96 -15.48
C TYR A 64 2.98 15.73 -16.26
N VAL A 65 4.15 15.23 -15.88
CA VAL A 65 4.69 13.99 -16.43
C VAL A 65 4.23 12.81 -15.58
N VAL A 66 3.65 11.80 -16.23
CA VAL A 66 3.16 10.60 -15.54
C VAL A 66 4.30 9.62 -15.32
N LEU A 67 4.57 9.28 -14.06
CA LEU A 67 5.58 8.33 -13.63
C LEU A 67 4.92 7.10 -13.00
N ASP A 68 5.02 5.96 -13.69
CA ASP A 68 4.49 4.69 -13.23
C ASP A 68 5.53 3.94 -12.39
N ILE A 69 5.22 3.77 -11.10
CA ILE A 69 6.11 3.12 -10.12
C ILE A 69 5.74 1.68 -9.82
N ARG A 70 4.73 1.12 -10.51
CA ARG A 70 4.32 -0.28 -10.37
C ARG A 70 5.47 -1.22 -10.74
N ASP A 71 5.38 -2.48 -10.35
CA ASP A 71 6.33 -3.49 -10.81
C ASP A 71 6.11 -3.80 -12.30
N LYS A 72 7.13 -4.42 -12.90
CA LYS A 72 7.16 -4.74 -14.33
C LYS A 72 5.98 -5.62 -14.76
N SER A 73 5.54 -6.57 -13.93
CA SER A 73 4.43 -7.46 -14.27
C SER A 73 3.10 -6.71 -14.39
N GLN A 74 2.87 -5.72 -13.53
CA GLN A 74 1.68 -4.86 -13.59
C GLN A 74 1.72 -3.92 -14.80
N TYR A 75 2.90 -3.36 -15.11
CA TYR A 75 3.10 -2.48 -16.26
C TYR A 75 2.85 -3.20 -17.60
N GLU A 76 3.38 -4.41 -17.75
CA GLU A 76 3.20 -5.22 -18.96
C GLU A 76 1.74 -5.66 -19.17
N ARG A 77 0.99 -5.89 -18.08
CA ARG A 77 -0.44 -6.22 -18.16
C ARG A 77 -1.27 -5.04 -18.64
N ALA A 78 -1.01 -3.85 -18.11
CA ALA A 78 -1.62 -2.62 -18.60
C ALA A 78 -0.85 -1.39 -18.11
N HIS A 79 -0.58 -0.45 -19.01
CA HIS A 79 0.01 0.86 -18.69
C HIS A 79 -0.60 1.99 -19.52
N ILE A 80 -0.30 3.22 -19.13
CA ILE A 80 -0.71 4.45 -19.84
C ILE A 80 0.29 4.70 -20.98
N LYS A 81 -0.16 4.99 -22.21
CA LYS A 81 0.74 5.20 -23.36
C LYS A 81 1.83 6.24 -23.14
N SER A 82 1.49 7.34 -22.48
CA SER A 82 2.35 8.51 -22.30
C SER A 82 3.07 8.54 -20.94
N CYS A 83 3.23 7.40 -20.26
CA CYS A 83 3.93 7.34 -18.97
C CYS A 83 5.37 6.85 -19.09
N TYR A 84 6.20 7.31 -18.16
CA TYR A 84 7.53 6.76 -17.92
C TYR A 84 7.46 5.69 -16.85
N HIS A 85 8.13 4.57 -17.07
CA HIS A 85 8.12 3.46 -16.14
C HIS A 85 9.43 3.39 -15.35
N VAL A 86 9.34 3.56 -14.03
CA VAL A 86 10.46 3.34 -13.12
C VAL A 86 9.96 2.57 -11.91
N PRO A 87 10.16 1.24 -11.84
CA PRO A 87 9.57 0.42 -10.80
C PRO A 87 10.20 0.70 -9.43
N LEU A 88 9.36 0.93 -8.42
CA LEU A 88 9.80 1.01 -7.02
C LEU A 88 10.21 -0.36 -6.49
N PHE A 89 9.53 -1.41 -6.96
CA PHE A 89 9.74 -2.79 -6.56
C PHE A 89 10.18 -3.63 -7.76
N ILE A 90 11.27 -4.37 -7.59
CA ILE A 90 11.85 -5.28 -8.57
C ILE A 90 11.69 -6.72 -8.10
N GLU A 91 11.64 -7.67 -9.02
CA GLU A 91 11.56 -9.08 -8.65
C GLU A 91 12.77 -9.49 -7.82
N ASN A 92 12.49 -10.15 -6.70
CA ASN A 92 13.52 -10.66 -5.83
C ASN A 92 13.86 -12.09 -6.23
N ASN A 93 15.00 -12.26 -6.91
CA ASN A 93 15.57 -13.54 -7.33
C ASN A 93 16.70 -14.05 -6.41
N ASP A 94 16.84 -13.46 -5.21
CA ASP A 94 17.87 -13.88 -4.25
C ASP A 94 17.58 -15.31 -3.77
N ASN A 95 18.62 -16.13 -3.61
CA ASN A 95 18.49 -17.55 -3.27
C ASN A 95 18.92 -17.85 -1.82
N ASP A 96 18.78 -16.89 -0.91
CA ASP A 96 19.00 -17.14 0.50
C ASP A 96 17.84 -17.96 1.11
N PRO A 97 18.10 -18.84 2.11
CA PRO A 97 17.08 -19.72 2.67
C PRO A 97 15.83 -18.99 3.17
N GLY A 98 16.00 -17.79 3.73
CA GLY A 98 14.89 -16.96 4.22
C GLY A 98 14.02 -16.44 3.08
N THR A 99 14.63 -15.97 2.01
CA THR A 99 13.95 -15.53 0.78
C THR A 99 13.22 -16.69 0.10
N ILE A 100 13.79 -17.90 0.05
CA ILE A 100 13.12 -19.07 -0.54
C ILE A 100 11.83 -19.40 0.22
N ILE A 101 11.87 -19.39 1.56
CA ILE A 101 10.69 -19.62 2.40
C ILE A 101 9.65 -18.52 2.15
N LYS A 102 10.05 -17.26 2.19
CA LYS A 102 9.15 -16.12 1.96
C LYS A 102 8.55 -16.12 0.55
N ARG A 103 9.36 -16.42 -0.46
CA ARG A 103 8.92 -16.56 -1.86
C ARG A 103 7.92 -17.68 -2.00
N THR A 104 8.16 -18.84 -1.37
CA THR A 104 7.21 -19.97 -1.39
C THR A 104 5.87 -19.57 -0.77
N VAL A 105 5.88 -18.94 0.40
CA VAL A 105 4.65 -18.48 1.08
C VAL A 105 3.92 -17.41 0.24
N HIS A 106 4.67 -16.44 -0.31
CA HIS A 106 4.11 -15.41 -1.18
C HIS A 106 3.50 -16.02 -2.45
N ASN A 107 4.19 -16.92 -3.13
CA ASN A 107 3.73 -17.54 -4.36
C ASN A 107 2.48 -18.39 -4.14
N ASN A 108 2.38 -19.08 -2.99
CA ASN A 108 1.19 -19.86 -2.63
C ASN A 108 -0.02 -19.00 -2.25
N PHE A 109 0.18 -17.73 -1.92
CA PHE A 109 -0.91 -16.81 -1.58
C PHE A 109 -1.00 -15.66 -2.58
N ALA A 110 -0.20 -14.60 -2.39
CA ALA A 110 -0.27 -13.40 -3.22
C ALA A 110 0.03 -13.68 -4.71
N GLY A 111 0.98 -14.56 -5.00
CA GLY A 111 1.29 -14.99 -6.36
C GLY A 111 0.14 -15.77 -7.00
N LEU A 112 -0.43 -16.75 -6.29
CA LEU A 112 -1.53 -17.57 -6.80
C LEU A 112 -2.83 -16.78 -6.96
N PHE A 113 -3.22 -16.01 -5.95
CA PHE A 113 -4.50 -15.32 -5.92
C PHE A 113 -4.50 -14.04 -6.74
N PHE A 114 -3.41 -13.26 -6.71
CA PHE A 114 -3.34 -11.94 -7.36
C PHE A 114 -2.34 -11.88 -8.53
N GLY A 115 -1.59 -12.96 -8.81
CA GLY A 115 -0.61 -13.00 -9.89
C GLY A 115 0.54 -11.99 -9.70
N LEU A 116 0.91 -11.72 -8.44
CA LEU A 116 1.95 -10.76 -8.10
C LEU A 116 3.31 -11.47 -7.89
N PRO A 117 4.40 -11.03 -8.54
CA PRO A 117 5.72 -11.59 -8.30
C PRO A 117 6.21 -11.26 -6.88
N PHE A 118 7.14 -12.08 -6.37
CA PHE A 118 7.78 -11.79 -5.09
C PHE A 118 8.84 -10.69 -5.29
N THR A 119 8.57 -9.49 -4.80
CA THR A 119 9.40 -8.31 -5.08
C THR A 119 10.21 -7.82 -3.88
N LYS A 120 11.34 -7.16 -4.16
CA LYS A 120 12.14 -6.35 -3.23
C LYS A 120 12.19 -4.90 -3.69
N LEU A 121 12.59 -4.03 -2.78
CA LEU A 121 12.73 -2.62 -3.04
C LEU A 121 13.91 -2.34 -3.99
N ASN A 122 13.70 -1.51 -5.01
CA ASN A 122 14.73 -1.12 -5.96
C ASN A 122 15.69 -0.09 -5.32
N PRO A 123 17.00 -0.38 -5.20
CA PRO A 123 17.99 0.59 -4.72
C PRO A 123 18.27 1.69 -5.74
N GLU A 124 18.15 1.39 -7.03
CA GLU A 124 18.46 2.32 -8.14
C GLU A 124 17.28 3.23 -8.51
N PHE A 125 16.16 3.12 -7.79
CA PHE A 125 14.94 3.88 -8.07
C PHE A 125 15.20 5.39 -8.15
N VAL A 126 15.85 5.96 -7.13
CA VAL A 126 16.05 7.40 -7.08
C VAL A 126 17.04 7.87 -8.15
N GLN A 127 18.08 7.09 -8.42
CA GLN A 127 19.06 7.40 -9.46
C GLN A 127 18.40 7.39 -10.85
N SER A 128 17.54 6.41 -11.10
CA SER A 128 16.80 6.28 -12.36
C SER A 128 15.85 7.46 -12.59
N VAL A 129 15.14 7.89 -11.54
CA VAL A 129 14.27 9.08 -11.60
C VAL A 129 15.10 10.35 -11.85
N LYS A 130 16.24 10.51 -11.17
CA LYS A 130 17.15 11.67 -11.36
C LYS A 130 17.77 11.72 -12.75
N GLY A 131 18.06 10.57 -13.36
CA GLY A 131 18.60 10.49 -14.71
C GLY A 131 17.58 10.88 -15.78
N GLN A 132 16.28 10.65 -15.53
CA GLN A 132 15.21 10.91 -16.49
C GLN A 132 14.54 12.28 -16.28
N PHE A 133 14.56 12.83 -15.06
CA PHE A 133 13.81 14.03 -14.70
C PHE A 133 14.67 15.04 -13.94
N SER A 134 14.47 16.33 -14.24
CA SER A 134 15.07 17.42 -13.47
C SER A 134 14.35 17.58 -12.12
N ALA A 135 15.06 18.11 -11.12
CA ALA A 135 14.52 18.27 -9.76
C ALA A 135 13.28 19.19 -9.67
N ASP A 136 13.05 20.02 -10.69
CA ASP A 136 11.92 20.97 -10.78
C ASP A 136 10.74 20.45 -11.62
N SER A 137 10.85 19.24 -12.19
CA SER A 137 9.78 18.65 -13.01
C SER A 137 8.54 18.34 -12.18
N LYS A 138 7.35 18.66 -12.71
CA LYS A 138 6.07 18.27 -12.11
C LYS A 138 5.77 16.81 -12.44
N LEU A 139 5.82 15.93 -11.42
CA LEU A 139 5.63 14.49 -11.57
C LEU A 139 4.29 14.06 -10.96
N LEU A 140 3.51 13.33 -11.75
CA LEU A 140 2.32 12.62 -11.30
C LEU A 140 2.66 11.14 -11.15
N LEU A 141 2.70 10.65 -9.92
CA LEU A 141 3.08 9.27 -9.64
C LEU A 141 1.86 8.34 -9.65
N VAL A 142 2.00 7.18 -10.29
CA VAL A 142 0.93 6.18 -10.45
C VAL A 142 1.29 4.90 -9.71
N CYS A 143 0.40 4.43 -8.84
CA CYS A 143 0.54 3.17 -8.11
C CYS A 143 -0.79 2.40 -8.03
N GLN A 144 -0.72 1.09 -7.81
CA GLN A 144 -1.88 0.22 -7.66
C GLN A 144 -2.54 0.36 -6.29
N GLU A 145 -1.72 0.34 -5.22
CA GLU A 145 -2.14 0.48 -3.84
C GLU A 145 -1.35 1.64 -3.22
N GLY A 146 -2.05 2.67 -2.74
CA GLY A 146 -1.49 3.95 -2.26
C GLY A 146 -0.43 3.87 -1.16
N LEU A 147 -0.15 2.67 -0.64
CA LEU A 147 0.96 2.43 0.29
C LEU A 147 2.32 2.61 -0.38
N SER A 148 2.48 2.11 -1.61
CA SER A 148 3.74 2.18 -2.35
C SER A 148 4.10 3.62 -2.73
N ALA A 149 3.08 4.46 -2.94
CA ALA A 149 3.20 5.88 -3.20
C ALA A 149 3.99 6.62 -2.12
N SER A 150 3.54 6.49 -0.88
CA SER A 150 4.12 7.16 0.27
C SER A 150 5.59 6.79 0.49
N GLN A 151 5.94 5.53 0.20
CA GLN A 151 7.32 5.03 0.29
C GLN A 151 8.21 5.63 -0.80
N SER A 152 7.72 5.69 -2.04
CA SER A 152 8.44 6.33 -3.14
C SER A 152 8.70 7.81 -2.85
N MET A 153 7.70 8.51 -2.31
CA MET A 153 7.76 9.92 -1.99
C MET A 153 8.74 10.23 -0.88
N SER A 154 8.70 9.44 0.20
CA SER A 154 9.63 9.60 1.31
C SER A 154 11.09 9.45 0.85
N LYS A 155 11.34 8.52 -0.09
CA LYS A 155 12.68 8.35 -0.69
C LYS A 155 13.08 9.52 -1.59
N LEU A 156 12.17 10.00 -2.44
CA LEU A 156 12.46 11.12 -3.35
C LEU A 156 12.70 12.42 -2.58
N GLN A 157 11.94 12.65 -1.51
CA GLN A 157 12.09 13.81 -0.62
C GLN A 157 13.40 13.78 0.17
N GLN A 158 13.80 12.60 0.68
CA GLN A 158 15.08 12.45 1.38
C GLN A 158 16.27 12.84 0.50
N ASP A 159 16.16 12.58 -0.81
CA ASP A 159 17.22 12.80 -1.79
C ASP A 159 17.13 14.16 -2.51
N SER A 160 16.40 15.12 -1.91
CA SER A 160 16.25 16.54 -2.30
C SER A 160 15.50 16.82 -3.61
N ILE A 161 14.74 15.86 -4.13
CA ILE A 161 13.70 16.19 -5.11
C ILE A 161 12.53 16.71 -4.28
N LYS A 162 12.14 17.97 -4.46
CA LYS A 162 10.90 18.51 -3.92
C LYS A 162 9.83 18.40 -5.01
N PRO A 163 9.20 17.23 -5.24
CA PRO A 163 8.01 17.21 -6.09
C PRO A 163 6.95 18.03 -5.35
N LYS A 164 6.68 19.25 -5.83
CA LYS A 164 5.80 20.21 -5.15
C LYS A 164 4.39 19.66 -4.94
N PHE A 165 3.94 18.71 -5.74
CA PHE A 165 2.64 18.04 -5.59
C PHE A 165 2.72 16.63 -6.17
N ALA A 166 3.07 15.64 -5.36
CA ALA A 166 2.73 14.26 -5.69
C ALA A 166 1.36 13.98 -5.12
N GLU A 167 0.38 14.32 -5.92
CA GLU A 167 -0.97 13.96 -5.62
C GLU A 167 -1.17 12.56 -6.25
N PHE A 168 -1.36 11.55 -5.41
CA PHE A 168 -1.51 10.15 -5.77
C PHE A 168 -2.99 9.79 -5.75
N SER A 169 -3.60 9.70 -6.92
CA SER A 169 -4.84 8.95 -6.99
C SER A 169 -4.52 7.47 -6.74
N LEU A 170 -5.24 6.82 -5.82
CA LEU A 170 -5.57 5.42 -6.07
C LEU A 170 -6.52 5.50 -7.25
N LEU A 171 -6.07 5.13 -8.45
CA LEU A 171 -6.85 5.34 -9.66
C LEU A 171 -8.15 4.56 -9.51
N SER A 172 -9.21 5.27 -9.11
CA SER A 172 -10.55 4.74 -9.15
C SER A 172 -10.81 4.29 -10.57
N SER A 173 -11.55 3.19 -10.74
CA SER A 173 -11.92 2.58 -12.02
C SER A 173 -12.35 3.59 -13.10
N MET A 174 -12.79 4.78 -12.69
CA MET A 174 -13.23 5.88 -13.54
C MET A 174 -12.12 6.64 -14.30
N PHE A 175 -10.88 6.77 -13.79
CA PHE A 175 -9.81 7.49 -14.52
C PHE A 175 -9.32 6.74 -15.75
N PHE A 176 -9.29 5.41 -15.65
CA PHE A 176 -8.80 4.52 -16.68
C PHE A 176 -9.73 4.39 -17.89
N ARG A 177 -10.98 4.84 -17.78
CA ARG A 177 -11.97 4.67 -18.85
C ARG A 177 -11.73 5.60 -20.04
N ASN A 178 -11.01 6.71 -19.84
CA ASN A 178 -10.81 7.78 -20.82
C ASN A 178 -9.35 8.05 -21.17
N ILE A 179 -8.42 7.20 -20.73
CA ILE A 179 -6.99 7.29 -21.07
C ILE A 179 -6.64 6.12 -21.97
N GLU A 180 -5.84 6.39 -23.01
CA GLU A 180 -5.31 5.35 -23.87
C GLU A 180 -4.37 4.43 -23.07
N SER A 181 -4.87 3.25 -22.72
CA SER A 181 -4.09 2.18 -22.11
C SER A 181 -3.52 1.24 -23.16
N VAL A 182 -2.35 0.69 -22.89
CA VAL A 182 -1.73 -0.40 -23.66
C VAL A 182 -1.64 -1.62 -22.78
N GLY A 183 -2.05 -2.77 -23.31
CA GLY A 183 -1.91 -4.06 -22.64
C GLY A 183 -3.11 -4.98 -22.89
N PRO A 184 -2.96 -6.27 -22.57
CA PRO A 184 -4.03 -7.27 -22.69
C PRO A 184 -5.16 -7.09 -21.65
N ALA A 185 -4.91 -6.36 -20.56
CA ALA A 185 -5.87 -6.14 -19.49
C ALA A 185 -6.35 -4.69 -19.42
N GLU A 186 -7.52 -4.47 -18.83
CA GLU A 186 -7.93 -3.13 -18.45
C GLU A 186 -7.03 -2.60 -17.34
N LEU A 187 -6.74 -1.30 -17.40
CA LEU A 187 -5.78 -0.67 -16.50
C LEU A 187 -6.20 -0.73 -15.02
N GLN A 188 -7.51 -0.81 -14.74
CA GLN A 188 -8.07 -1.06 -13.39
C GLN A 188 -7.77 -2.46 -12.84
N ASN A 189 -7.58 -3.44 -13.73
CA ASN A 189 -7.34 -4.84 -13.39
C ASN A 189 -5.85 -5.21 -13.49
N ALA A 190 -4.97 -4.25 -13.75
CA ALA A 190 -3.53 -4.47 -13.91
C ALA A 190 -2.86 -5.14 -12.69
N GLY A 191 -3.34 -4.88 -11.48
CA GLY A 191 -2.88 -5.53 -10.24
C GLY A 191 -3.74 -6.71 -9.78
N LYS A 192 -4.81 -7.03 -10.50
CA LYS A 192 -5.70 -8.18 -10.22
C LYS A 192 -5.46 -9.25 -11.27
N ALA A 193 -4.53 -10.15 -11.01
CA ALA A 193 -4.34 -11.36 -11.80
C ALA A 193 -4.64 -12.59 -10.94
N GLY A 194 -4.24 -13.78 -11.39
CA GLY A 194 -4.38 -15.02 -10.62
C GLY A 194 -5.83 -15.48 -10.43
N LEU A 195 -6.04 -16.31 -9.41
CA LEU A 195 -7.30 -17.01 -9.17
C LEU A 195 -8.48 -16.06 -8.89
N VAL A 196 -8.22 -14.85 -8.41
CA VAL A 196 -9.27 -13.83 -8.15
C VAL A 196 -10.03 -13.48 -9.43
N THR A 197 -9.39 -13.52 -10.59
CA THR A 197 -10.05 -13.26 -11.89
C THR A 197 -11.02 -14.36 -12.30
N VAL A 198 -10.77 -15.60 -11.86
CA VAL A 198 -11.61 -16.78 -12.13
C VAL A 198 -12.74 -16.87 -11.11
N GLN A 199 -12.43 -16.64 -9.83
CA GLN A 199 -13.40 -16.66 -8.74
C GLN A 199 -14.52 -15.64 -8.96
N GLY A 200 -14.22 -14.43 -9.45
CA GLY A 200 -15.26 -13.44 -9.76
C GLY A 200 -16.27 -13.95 -10.78
N LYS A 201 -15.81 -14.61 -11.84
CA LYS A 201 -16.69 -15.16 -12.90
C LYS A 201 -17.53 -16.33 -12.38
N ILE A 202 -16.91 -17.27 -11.66
CA ILE A 202 -17.61 -18.42 -11.08
C ILE A 202 -18.63 -17.95 -10.04
N SER A 203 -18.26 -17.00 -9.18
CA SER A 203 -19.16 -16.46 -8.15
C SER A 203 -20.36 -15.74 -8.76
N ALA A 204 -20.19 -15.02 -9.87
CA ALA A 204 -21.31 -14.37 -10.55
C ALA A 204 -22.27 -15.41 -11.17
N VAL A 205 -21.72 -16.45 -11.81
CA VAL A 205 -22.52 -17.54 -12.37
C VAL A 205 -23.25 -18.31 -11.27
N LEU A 206 -22.55 -18.70 -10.20
CA LEU A 206 -23.16 -19.41 -9.07
C LEU A 206 -24.22 -18.53 -8.39
N GLY A 207 -23.93 -17.24 -8.18
CA GLY A 207 -24.87 -16.29 -7.59
C GLY A 207 -26.14 -16.14 -8.43
N THR A 208 -26.01 -16.01 -9.76
CA THR A 208 -27.18 -15.94 -10.65
C THR A 208 -27.99 -17.22 -10.64
N VAL A 209 -27.36 -18.40 -10.69
CA VAL A 209 -28.04 -19.68 -10.58
C VAL A 209 -28.80 -19.80 -9.25
N LEU A 210 -28.19 -19.44 -8.13
CA LEU A 210 -28.82 -19.49 -6.80
C LEU A 210 -29.99 -18.50 -6.69
N ILE A 211 -29.85 -17.28 -7.21
CA ILE A 211 -30.94 -16.29 -7.23
C ILE A 211 -32.09 -16.79 -8.11
N CYS A 212 -31.80 -17.32 -9.30
CA CYS A 212 -32.81 -17.89 -10.18
C CYS A 212 -33.53 -19.08 -9.53
N ALA A 213 -32.80 -19.97 -8.85
CA ALA A 213 -33.38 -21.09 -8.11
C ALA A 213 -34.28 -20.61 -6.95
N TYR A 214 -33.84 -19.60 -6.20
CA TYR A 214 -34.64 -19.00 -5.13
C TYR A 214 -35.92 -18.34 -5.66
N LEU A 215 -35.82 -17.58 -6.76
CA LEU A 215 -36.98 -16.98 -7.42
C LEU A 215 -37.94 -18.04 -7.97
N PHE A 216 -37.43 -19.15 -8.48
CA PHE A 216 -38.26 -20.26 -8.96
C PHE A 216 -39.04 -20.94 -7.85
N ILE A 217 -38.40 -21.22 -6.71
CA ILE A 217 -39.06 -21.79 -5.52
C ILE A 217 -40.11 -20.84 -4.96
N THR A 218 -39.84 -19.54 -4.94
CA THR A 218 -40.76 -18.54 -4.37
C THR A 218 -41.95 -18.21 -5.28
N LEU A 219 -41.77 -18.20 -6.60
CA LEU A 219 -42.85 -17.89 -7.55
C LEU A 219 -43.67 -19.12 -7.99
N PHE A 220 -43.06 -20.32 -7.98
CA PHE A 220 -43.70 -21.56 -8.47
C PHE A 220 -43.46 -22.75 -7.51
N PRO A 221 -43.95 -22.69 -6.27
CA PRO A 221 -43.65 -23.70 -5.25
C PRO A 221 -44.11 -25.10 -5.66
N ASP A 222 -45.30 -25.25 -6.25
CA ASP A 222 -45.86 -26.55 -6.65
C ASP A 222 -45.06 -27.24 -7.76
N GLN A 223 -44.40 -26.47 -8.63
CA GLN A 223 -43.55 -27.01 -9.70
C GLN A 223 -42.14 -27.30 -9.17
N ALA A 224 -41.66 -26.50 -8.22
CA ALA A 224 -40.38 -26.71 -7.56
C ALA A 224 -40.36 -28.00 -6.73
N GLU A 225 -41.43 -28.30 -6.00
CA GLU A 225 -41.54 -29.54 -5.21
C GLU A 225 -41.50 -30.80 -6.10
N LYS A 226 -42.18 -30.78 -7.25
CA LYS A 226 -42.14 -31.89 -8.21
C LYS A 226 -40.75 -32.10 -8.81
N LEU A 227 -40.04 -31.02 -9.10
CA LEU A 227 -38.65 -31.08 -9.60
C LEU A 227 -37.67 -31.57 -8.53
N LEU A 228 -37.83 -31.15 -7.27
CA LEU A 228 -36.99 -31.63 -6.16
C LEU A 228 -37.23 -33.11 -5.84
N GLN A 229 -38.46 -33.61 -6.02
CA GLN A 229 -38.79 -35.03 -5.86
C GLN A 229 -38.26 -35.92 -7.00
N LEU A 230 -37.98 -35.35 -8.17
CA LEU A 230 -37.36 -36.05 -9.30
C LEU A 230 -35.83 -36.10 -9.22
N ALA A 231 -35.22 -35.29 -8.34
CA ALA A 231 -33.79 -35.37 -8.10
C ALA A 231 -33.47 -36.70 -7.40
N PRO A 232 -32.52 -37.51 -7.92
CA PRO A 232 -32.18 -38.76 -7.27
C PRO A 232 -31.65 -38.47 -5.88
N SER A 233 -32.30 -39.04 -4.87
CA SER A 233 -31.77 -39.09 -3.51
C SER A 233 -30.50 -39.95 -3.54
N SER A 234 -29.34 -39.29 -3.63
CA SER A 234 -28.02 -39.90 -3.43
C SER A 234 -27.86 -40.36 -1.99
#